data_AF-A0A0S2C4V8-F1
#
_entry.id   AF-A0A0S2C4V8-F1
#
_cell.length_a   1.000
_cell.length_b   1.000
_cell.length_c   1.000
_cell.angle_alpha   90.00
_cell.angle_beta   90.00
_cell.angle_gamma   90.00
#
_symmetry.space_group_name_H-M   'P 1'
#
loop_
_entity.id
_entity.type
_entity.pdbx_description
1 polymer ?
#
loop_
_entity_poly.entity_id
_entity_poly.type
_entity_poly.pdbx_seq_one_letter_code
_entity_poly.pdbx_strand_id
1 'polypeptide(L)'
;EGSEIVGHKQDTNVVNPHNAERVTLKYKWKFGEGIKEGDYFDFTLSDNVETHGISTLRKVPEIKSTDGQVMAIGEVVEERKIRYTFKEYVKDKKDLTAELSLNLFIDPTTVTKQGKQKVEVTLGDKTIRKRVHIKYLDGVKDKWVVTVNGRIDTLNKEDGKFSHFAYIKPNNRSLSSVTVTGQVTSGHKQNANNPTVKVYKHIGSDELAESVYAKLDDASKFEDVT
;
A
#
# COMPACT_ATOMS: atom_id res chain seq x y z
N GLU A 1 8.11 26.39 -0.12
CA GLU A 1 6.78 26.24 0.50
C GLU A 1 5.88 25.47 -0.46
N GLY A 2 4.92 24.69 0.04
CA GLY A 2 3.97 23.96 -0.81
C GLY A 2 4.17 22.43 -0.90
N SER A 3 5.08 21.86 -0.10
CA SER A 3 5.15 20.39 0.02
C SER A 3 4.26 19.91 1.15
N GLU A 4 3.43 18.91 0.89
CA GLU A 4 2.38 18.44 1.79
C GLU A 4 2.03 16.96 1.55
N ILE A 5 1.33 16.37 2.52
CA ILE A 5 0.67 15.07 2.35
C ILE A 5 -0.84 15.32 2.41
N VAL A 6 -1.55 14.94 1.35
CA VAL A 6 -3.00 15.09 1.24
C VAL A 6 -3.69 13.73 1.31
N GLY A 7 -4.85 13.68 1.97
CA GLY A 7 -5.70 12.49 1.95
C GLY A 7 -6.41 12.33 0.61
N HIS A 8 -6.81 11.11 0.26
CA HIS A 8 -7.60 10.83 -0.95
C HIS A 8 -8.87 11.69 -1.01
N LYS A 9 -9.57 11.81 0.12
CA LYS A 9 -10.68 12.73 0.33
C LYS A 9 -10.17 13.91 1.14
N GLN A 10 -10.00 15.06 0.48
CA GLN A 10 -9.39 16.24 1.08
C GLN A 10 -10.20 16.80 2.26
N ASP A 11 -11.52 16.58 2.26
CA ASP A 11 -12.44 17.18 3.23
C ASP A 11 -12.54 16.41 4.55
N THR A 12 -12.19 15.12 4.58
CA THR A 12 -12.53 14.24 5.72
C THR A 12 -11.34 13.77 6.52
N ASN A 13 -10.09 13.92 6.04
CA ASN A 13 -8.88 13.30 6.62
C ASN A 13 -9.04 11.79 6.94
N VAL A 14 -10.05 11.13 6.36
CA VAL A 14 -10.32 9.70 6.51
C VAL A 14 -9.79 9.00 5.28
N VAL A 15 -9.12 7.87 5.50
CA VAL A 15 -8.63 6.98 4.44
C VAL A 15 -9.18 5.60 4.70
N ASN A 16 -9.90 5.05 3.72
CA ASN A 16 -10.35 3.66 3.71
C ASN A 16 -9.55 2.84 2.69
N PRO A 17 -8.54 2.06 3.12
CA PRO A 17 -7.72 1.26 2.21
C PRO A 17 -8.50 0.19 1.46
N HIS A 18 -9.59 -0.34 2.03
CA HIS A 18 -10.45 -1.32 1.33
C HIS A 18 -11.23 -0.71 0.17
N ASN A 19 -11.39 0.62 0.15
CA ASN A 19 -11.94 1.37 -0.97
C ASN A 19 -10.86 1.91 -1.94
N ALA A 20 -9.64 1.36 -1.87
CA ALA A 20 -8.47 1.83 -2.63
C ALA A 20 -8.12 3.32 -2.39
N GLU A 21 -8.56 3.87 -1.25
CA GLU A 21 -8.15 5.20 -0.81
C GLU A 21 -6.73 5.15 -0.26
N ARG A 22 -6.05 6.29 -0.33
CA ARG A 22 -4.62 6.42 -0.04
C ARG A 22 -4.31 7.84 0.44
N VAL A 23 -3.05 8.12 0.75
CA VAL A 23 -2.56 9.50 0.82
C VAL A 23 -1.65 9.79 -0.36
N THR A 24 -1.50 11.05 -0.71
CA THR A 24 -0.61 11.48 -1.79
C THR A 24 0.37 12.49 -1.23
N LEU A 25 1.65 12.16 -1.34
CA LEU A 25 2.74 13.08 -1.11
C LEU A 25 2.86 14.01 -2.31
N LYS A 26 2.78 15.31 -2.05
CA LYS A 26 3.04 16.35 -3.03
C LYS A 26 4.28 17.11 -2.60
N TYR A 27 5.30 17.08 -3.42
CA TYR A 27 6.52 17.84 -3.20
C TYR A 27 6.69 18.89 -4.27
N LYS A 28 7.22 20.03 -3.84
CA LYS A 28 7.67 21.13 -4.69
C LYS A 28 8.95 21.69 -4.09
N TRP A 29 10.06 21.53 -4.80
CA TRP A 29 11.38 21.92 -4.32
C TRP A 29 12.18 22.67 -5.36
N LYS A 30 13.18 23.39 -4.84
CA LYS A 30 14.32 23.93 -5.58
C LYS A 30 15.53 23.12 -5.20
N PHE A 31 16.34 22.78 -6.19
CA PHE A 31 17.60 22.10 -5.98
C PHE A 31 18.72 23.13 -5.79
N GLY A 32 19.73 22.76 -5.00
CA GLY A 32 20.95 23.56 -4.86
C GLY A 32 21.76 23.58 -6.16
N GLU A 33 22.74 24.47 -6.24
CA GLU A 33 23.70 24.49 -7.35
C GLU A 33 24.67 23.29 -7.26
N GLY A 34 25.24 22.90 -8.40
CA GLY A 34 26.35 21.94 -8.46
C GLY A 34 25.96 20.47 -8.46
N ILE A 35 24.67 20.15 -8.59
CA ILE A 35 24.19 18.77 -8.77
C ILE A 35 24.69 18.22 -10.10
N LYS A 36 25.20 16.98 -10.06
CA LYS A 36 25.72 16.26 -11.22
C LYS A 36 24.89 15.02 -11.49
N GLU A 37 25.03 14.51 -12.70
CA GLU A 37 24.52 13.18 -13.02
C GLU A 37 25.09 12.13 -12.06
N GLY A 38 24.23 11.22 -11.58
CA GLY A 38 24.60 10.18 -10.62
C GLY A 38 24.51 10.60 -9.16
N ASP A 39 24.41 11.90 -8.85
CA ASP A 39 24.06 12.34 -7.51
C ASP A 39 22.66 11.83 -7.15
N TYR A 40 22.37 11.63 -5.87
CA TYR A 40 21.09 11.10 -5.42
C TYR A 40 20.62 11.69 -4.10
N PHE A 41 19.34 11.50 -3.81
CA PHE A 41 18.73 11.76 -2.51
C PHE A 41 17.72 10.68 -2.15
N ASP A 42 17.53 10.47 -0.85
CA ASP A 42 16.67 9.42 -0.31
C ASP A 42 15.47 10.03 0.43
N PHE A 43 14.28 9.49 0.17
CA PHE A 43 13.10 9.64 1.01
C PHE A 43 13.01 8.47 1.97
N THR A 44 12.65 8.75 3.22
CA THR A 44 12.25 7.72 4.19
C THR A 44 10.78 7.90 4.54
N LEU A 45 9.99 6.84 4.39
CA LEU A 45 8.58 6.78 4.73
C LEU A 45 8.39 6.26 6.17
N SER A 46 7.35 6.70 6.85
CA SER A 46 6.90 6.05 8.09
C SER A 46 6.35 4.65 7.82
N ASP A 47 6.43 3.77 8.82
CA ASP A 47 6.08 2.35 8.68
C ASP A 47 4.62 2.04 8.31
N ASN A 48 3.74 3.03 8.43
CA ASN A 48 2.31 2.89 8.12
C ASN A 48 1.97 3.12 6.64
N VAL A 49 2.95 3.40 5.77
CA VAL A 49 2.72 3.61 4.34
C VAL A 49 3.79 3.04 3.41
N GLU A 50 3.39 2.62 2.21
CA GLU A 50 4.25 2.14 1.12
C GLU A 50 3.80 2.70 -0.25
N THR A 51 4.53 2.43 -1.33
CA THR A 51 4.30 3.07 -2.66
C THR A 51 3.63 2.18 -3.72
N HIS A 52 3.38 0.92 -3.45
CA HIS A 52 2.94 -0.11 -4.41
C HIS A 52 1.51 -0.64 -4.16
N GLY A 53 0.97 -0.51 -2.95
CA GLY A 53 -0.35 -1.00 -2.59
C GLY A 53 -0.42 -2.52 -2.71
N ILE A 54 -1.30 -2.99 -3.58
CA ILE A 54 -1.38 -4.42 -3.92
C ILE A 54 -0.41 -4.81 -5.04
N SER A 55 0.33 -3.88 -5.65
CA SER A 55 1.18 -4.23 -6.79
C SER A 55 2.41 -5.02 -6.35
N THR A 56 2.75 -6.07 -7.09
CA THR A 56 4.04 -6.74 -6.89
C THR A 56 5.24 -5.94 -7.39
N LEU A 57 5.01 -4.85 -8.15
CA LEU A 57 6.06 -3.99 -8.68
C LEU A 57 6.31 -2.79 -7.76
N ARG A 58 7.59 -2.53 -7.48
CA ARG A 58 8.04 -1.39 -6.66
C ARG A 58 8.49 -0.22 -7.54
N LYS A 59 7.56 0.36 -8.30
CA LYS A 59 7.84 1.50 -9.19
C LYS A 59 7.38 2.81 -8.56
N VAL A 60 8.17 3.86 -8.74
CA VAL A 60 7.85 5.25 -8.37
C VAL A 60 7.98 6.14 -9.61
N PRO A 61 7.26 7.28 -9.70
CA PRO A 61 7.29 8.12 -10.88
C PRO A 61 8.65 8.81 -11.03
N GLU A 62 9.06 9.07 -12.27
CA GLU A 62 10.20 9.93 -12.58
C GLU A 62 9.96 11.36 -12.07
N ILE A 63 11.03 12.05 -11.73
CA ILE A 63 10.99 13.50 -11.52
C ILE A 63 11.34 14.17 -12.82
N LYS A 64 10.44 15.04 -13.28
CA LYS A 64 10.59 15.79 -14.53
C LYS A 64 10.71 17.28 -14.26
N SER A 65 11.46 17.96 -15.11
CA SER A 65 11.50 19.42 -15.20
C SER A 65 10.19 19.96 -15.77
N THR A 66 10.02 21.28 -15.70
CA THR A 66 8.82 21.98 -16.23
C THR A 66 8.64 21.83 -17.74
N ASP A 67 9.72 21.56 -18.48
CA ASP A 67 9.72 21.28 -19.93
C ASP A 67 9.55 19.78 -20.24
N GLY A 68 9.31 18.93 -19.23
CA GLY A 68 9.01 17.51 -19.37
C GLY A 68 10.21 16.59 -19.49
N GLN A 69 11.44 17.09 -19.38
CA GLN A 69 12.65 16.28 -19.42
C GLN A 69 12.87 15.53 -18.10
N VAL A 70 13.44 14.32 -18.19
CA VAL A 70 13.69 13.49 -17.00
C VAL A 70 14.90 14.04 -16.24
N MET A 71 14.65 14.56 -15.04
CA MET A 71 15.70 15.06 -14.15
C MET A 71 16.27 13.95 -13.27
N ALA A 72 15.43 13.05 -12.76
CA ALA A 72 15.85 11.97 -11.90
C ALA A 72 14.93 10.75 -12.03
N ILE A 73 15.52 9.55 -11.91
CA ILE A 73 14.79 8.29 -11.87
C ILE A 73 14.74 7.79 -10.42
N GLY A 74 13.56 7.38 -9.99
CA GLY A 74 13.33 6.85 -8.65
C GLY A 74 13.33 5.32 -8.63
N GLU A 75 13.84 4.76 -7.54
CA GLU A 75 13.79 3.34 -7.22
C GLU A 75 13.47 3.14 -5.73
N VAL A 76 12.76 2.06 -5.42
CA VAL A 76 12.51 1.63 -4.04
C VAL A 76 13.67 0.73 -3.63
N VAL A 77 14.65 1.27 -2.91
CA VAL A 77 15.84 0.52 -2.48
C VAL A 77 15.55 -0.39 -1.28
N GLU A 78 14.62 0.04 -0.44
CA GLU A 78 14.04 -0.73 0.67
C GLU A 78 12.56 -0.35 0.78
N GLU A 79 11.72 -1.17 1.42
CA GLU A 79 10.26 -0.98 1.45
C GLU A 79 9.82 0.44 1.91
N ARG A 80 10.61 1.09 2.78
CA ARG A 80 10.36 2.46 3.26
C ARG A 80 11.36 3.50 2.76
N LYS A 81 12.27 3.13 1.86
CA LYS A 81 13.35 3.99 1.41
C LYS A 81 13.36 4.09 -0.11
N ILE A 82 13.17 5.31 -0.60
CA ILE A 82 13.08 5.59 -2.04
C ILE A 82 14.27 6.47 -2.41
N ARG A 83 15.06 6.04 -3.38
CA ARG A 83 16.20 6.80 -3.91
C ARG A 83 15.83 7.43 -5.24
N TYR A 84 16.14 8.69 -5.41
CA TYR A 84 16.12 9.34 -6.72
C TYR A 84 17.53 9.71 -7.15
N THR A 85 17.92 9.25 -8.32
CA THR A 85 19.24 9.49 -8.91
C THR A 85 19.12 10.42 -10.10
N PHE A 86 19.86 11.53 -10.08
CA PHE A 86 19.83 12.54 -11.13
C PHE A 86 20.42 12.03 -12.43
N LYS A 87 19.85 12.50 -13.55
CA LYS A 87 20.25 12.19 -14.93
C LYS A 87 21.00 13.36 -15.56
N GLU A 88 21.63 13.10 -16.70
CA GLU A 88 22.43 14.07 -17.44
C GLU A 88 21.77 15.45 -17.62
N TYR A 89 20.44 15.52 -17.73
CA TYR A 89 19.68 16.77 -17.88
C TYR A 89 20.04 17.85 -16.84
N VAL A 90 20.41 17.48 -15.62
CA VAL A 90 20.73 18.45 -14.55
C VAL A 90 22.07 19.16 -14.75
N LYS A 91 22.92 18.65 -15.63
CA LYS A 91 24.26 19.17 -15.88
C LYS A 91 24.21 20.63 -16.34
N ASP A 92 25.00 21.48 -15.71
CA ASP A 92 25.14 22.91 -15.97
C ASP A 92 23.83 23.72 -15.84
N LYS A 93 22.76 23.12 -15.31
CA LYS A 93 21.49 23.81 -15.04
C LYS A 93 21.56 24.52 -13.70
N LYS A 94 20.97 25.71 -13.66
CA LYS A 94 20.77 26.51 -12.46
C LYS A 94 19.28 26.61 -12.14
N ASP A 95 18.98 26.92 -10.88
CA ASP A 95 17.61 27.15 -10.40
C ASP A 95 16.62 26.02 -10.72
N LEU A 96 17.10 24.78 -10.74
CA LEU A 96 16.29 23.61 -11.02
C LEU A 96 15.15 23.51 -10.01
N THR A 97 13.93 23.42 -10.54
CA THR A 97 12.72 23.15 -9.77
C THR A 97 12.12 21.85 -10.25
N ALA A 98 11.48 21.13 -9.34
CA ALA A 98 10.64 20.01 -9.74
C ALA A 98 9.48 19.81 -8.78
N GLU A 99 8.49 19.08 -9.28
CA GLU A 99 7.31 18.67 -8.55
C GLU A 99 7.24 17.13 -8.58
N LEU A 100 6.79 16.55 -7.47
CA LEU A 100 6.57 15.12 -7.34
C LEU A 100 5.18 14.89 -6.75
N SER A 101 4.42 14.00 -7.38
CA SER A 101 3.16 13.48 -6.86
C SER A 101 3.30 11.97 -6.69
N LEU A 102 3.45 11.52 -5.45
CA LEU A 102 3.67 10.12 -5.10
C LEU A 102 2.52 9.60 -4.26
N ASN A 103 1.87 8.54 -4.73
CA ASN A 103 0.84 7.84 -3.97
C ASN A 103 1.49 7.01 -2.87
N LEU A 104 0.93 7.10 -1.66
CA LEU A 104 1.32 6.34 -0.49
C LEU A 104 0.10 5.56 0.02
N PHE A 105 0.16 4.25 -0.08
CA PHE A 105 -0.88 3.33 0.36
C PHE A 105 -0.65 2.95 1.81
N ILE A 106 -1.73 2.72 2.56
CA ILE A 106 -1.64 2.29 3.95
C ILE A 106 -1.15 0.85 3.99
N ASP A 107 -0.06 0.61 4.71
CA ASP A 107 0.48 -0.74 4.84
C ASP A 107 -0.40 -1.57 5.79
N PRO A 108 -1.04 -2.64 5.30
CA PRO A 108 -1.96 -3.41 6.13
C PRO A 108 -1.26 -4.37 7.10
N THR A 109 0.06 -4.55 6.97
CA THR A 109 0.88 -5.38 7.86
C THR A 109 1.25 -4.66 9.15
N THR A 110 1.36 -3.33 9.11
CA THR A 110 1.69 -2.48 10.26
C THR A 110 0.46 -1.74 10.80
N VAL A 111 -0.48 -1.35 9.94
CA VAL A 111 -1.77 -0.76 10.32
C VAL A 111 -2.83 -1.85 10.26
N THR A 112 -2.92 -2.65 11.32
CA THR A 112 -3.85 -3.81 11.34
C THR A 112 -5.25 -3.46 11.83
N LYS A 113 -5.45 -2.28 12.44
CA LYS A 113 -6.71 -1.82 13.03
C LYS A 113 -7.03 -0.39 12.62
N GLN A 114 -8.31 -0.05 12.60
CA GLN A 114 -8.77 1.32 12.42
C GLN A 114 -8.24 2.23 13.53
N GLY A 115 -8.01 3.50 13.20
CA GLY A 115 -7.43 4.43 14.17
C GLY A 115 -6.74 5.61 13.54
N LYS A 116 -6.29 6.55 14.39
CA LYS A 116 -5.51 7.70 13.93
C LYS A 116 -4.08 7.25 13.63
N GLN A 117 -3.61 7.55 12.42
CA GLN A 117 -2.25 7.31 11.98
C GLN A 117 -1.57 8.65 11.69
N LYS A 118 -0.28 8.74 12.02
CA LYS A 118 0.58 9.87 11.64
C LYS A 118 1.49 9.40 10.52
N VAL A 119 1.22 9.84 9.30
CA VAL A 119 2.07 9.56 8.14
C VAL A 119 3.17 10.61 8.09
N GLU A 120 4.41 10.16 7.94
CA GLU A 120 5.60 11.00 7.88
C GLU A 120 6.45 10.62 6.67
N VAL A 121 7.01 11.63 6.01
CA VAL A 121 8.01 11.46 4.96
C VAL A 121 9.16 12.40 5.27
N THR A 122 10.36 11.83 5.31
CA THR A 122 11.60 12.56 5.62
C THR A 122 12.50 12.60 4.38
N LEU A 123 12.98 13.80 4.06
CA LEU A 123 13.97 14.07 3.03
C LEU A 123 15.10 14.89 3.68
N GLY A 124 16.28 14.27 3.85
CA GLY A 124 17.37 14.88 4.61
C GLY A 124 16.95 15.17 6.06
N ASP A 125 17.04 16.44 6.46
CA ASP A 125 16.64 16.94 7.79
C ASP A 125 15.18 17.40 7.87
N LYS A 126 14.43 17.35 6.75
CA LYS A 126 13.06 17.85 6.66
C LYS A 126 12.04 16.72 6.68
N THR A 127 11.11 16.80 7.62
CA THR A 127 9.98 15.87 7.73
C THR A 127 8.66 16.57 7.48
N ILE A 128 7.87 16.03 6.55
CA ILE A 128 6.47 16.39 6.33
C ILE A 128 5.61 15.37 7.05
N ARG A 129 4.52 15.83 7.68
CA ARG A 129 3.64 14.98 8.48
C ARG A 129 2.17 15.29 8.25
N LYS A 130 1.33 14.26 8.24
CA LYS A 130 -0.12 14.37 8.19
C LYS A 130 -0.76 13.32 9.09
N ARG A 131 -1.75 13.75 9.89
CA ARG A 131 -2.61 12.84 10.63
C ARG A 131 -3.81 12.48 9.77
N VAL A 132 -4.10 11.19 9.66
CA VAL A 132 -5.26 10.63 8.97
C VAL A 132 -5.96 9.62 9.88
N HIS A 133 -7.26 9.44 9.70
CA HIS A 133 -8.01 8.39 10.37
C HIS A 133 -8.23 7.23 9.42
N ILE A 134 -7.65 6.07 9.73
CA ILE A 134 -7.80 4.85 8.95
C ILE A 134 -9.09 4.19 9.36
N LYS A 135 -9.93 3.85 8.38
CA LYS A 135 -11.19 3.15 8.57
C LYS A 135 -11.29 1.99 7.60
N TYR A 136 -11.30 0.77 8.11
CA TYR A 136 -11.52 -0.44 7.31
C TYR A 136 -13.01 -0.73 7.13
N LEU A 137 -13.34 -1.62 6.19
CA LEU A 137 -14.68 -2.18 6.08
C LEU A 137 -14.81 -3.40 7.00
N ASP A 138 -15.93 -3.52 7.71
CA ASP A 138 -16.21 -4.62 8.63
C ASP A 138 -16.52 -5.97 7.93
N GLY A 139 -16.56 -5.97 6.60
CA GLY A 139 -17.06 -7.08 5.78
C GLY A 139 -18.58 -7.11 5.71
N VAL A 140 -19.10 -8.27 5.33
CA VAL A 140 -20.55 -8.54 5.25
C VAL A 140 -20.96 -9.56 6.30
N LYS A 141 -22.18 -9.43 6.79
CA LYS A 141 -22.78 -10.37 7.75
C LYS A 141 -23.97 -11.04 7.12
N ASP A 142 -24.08 -12.35 7.29
CA ASP A 142 -25.29 -13.07 6.94
C ASP A 142 -26.39 -12.91 8.01
N LYS A 143 -27.55 -13.52 7.78
CA LYS A 143 -28.68 -13.53 8.74
C LYS A 143 -28.32 -14.20 10.07
N TRP A 144 -27.30 -15.05 10.09
CA TRP A 144 -26.81 -15.77 11.27
C TRP A 144 -25.65 -15.05 11.96
N VAL A 145 -25.33 -13.82 11.54
CA VAL A 145 -24.25 -12.99 12.07
C VAL A 145 -22.86 -13.60 11.79
N VAL A 146 -22.74 -14.55 10.87
CA VAL A 146 -21.44 -15.00 10.36
C VAL A 146 -20.85 -13.84 9.56
N THR A 147 -19.63 -13.42 9.91
CA THR A 147 -18.95 -12.34 9.20
C THR A 147 -17.99 -12.91 8.17
N VAL A 148 -18.08 -12.43 6.95
CA VAL A 148 -17.12 -12.69 5.88
C VAL A 148 -16.51 -11.38 5.45
N ASN A 149 -15.19 -11.34 5.34
CA ASN A 149 -14.47 -10.20 4.79
C ASN A 149 -13.33 -10.69 3.92
N GLY A 150 -12.83 -9.82 3.07
CA GLY A 150 -11.76 -10.17 2.15
C GLY A 150 -11.06 -8.95 1.57
N ARG A 151 -9.84 -9.19 1.09
CA ARG A 151 -9.11 -8.22 0.28
C ARG A 151 -8.25 -8.93 -0.76
N ILE A 152 -8.03 -8.24 -1.88
CA ILE A 152 -6.90 -8.58 -2.75
C ILE A 152 -5.63 -8.22 -1.99
N ASP A 153 -4.69 -9.16 -1.94
CA ASP A 153 -3.43 -9.01 -1.23
C ASP A 153 -2.31 -8.57 -2.18
N THR A 154 -2.11 -9.29 -3.27
CA THR A 154 -1.18 -8.91 -4.33
C THR A 154 -1.81 -8.98 -5.71
N LEU A 155 -1.27 -8.19 -6.65
CA LEU A 155 -1.61 -8.16 -8.05
C LEU A 155 -0.33 -7.97 -8.89
N ASN A 156 0.05 -9.02 -9.61
CA ASN A 156 1.02 -8.96 -10.69
C ASN A 156 0.27 -8.83 -12.02
N LYS A 157 0.31 -7.61 -12.60
CA LYS A 157 -0.34 -7.32 -13.88
C LYS A 157 0.36 -7.96 -15.08
N GLU A 158 1.68 -8.11 -15.03
CA GLU A 158 2.48 -8.66 -16.13
C GLU A 158 2.15 -10.16 -16.30
N ASP A 159 2.10 -10.90 -15.19
CA ASP A 159 1.74 -12.33 -15.20
C ASP A 159 0.23 -12.56 -15.21
N GLY A 160 -0.58 -11.55 -14.86
CA GLY A 160 -2.01 -11.68 -14.62
C GLY A 160 -2.33 -12.61 -13.43
N LYS A 161 -1.53 -12.52 -12.35
CA LYS A 161 -1.69 -13.30 -11.12
C LYS A 161 -2.10 -12.38 -9.96
N PHE A 162 -2.87 -12.90 -9.03
CA PHE A 162 -3.23 -12.19 -7.80
C PHE A 162 -3.33 -13.17 -6.63
N SER A 163 -3.15 -12.66 -5.40
CA SER A 163 -3.49 -13.35 -4.16
C SER A 163 -4.65 -12.64 -3.48
N HIS A 164 -5.41 -13.37 -2.68
CA HIS A 164 -6.56 -12.85 -1.96
C HIS A 164 -6.62 -13.46 -0.56
N PHE A 165 -6.85 -12.61 0.45
CA PHE A 165 -7.20 -13.07 1.79
C PHE A 165 -8.70 -12.98 1.99
N ALA A 166 -9.28 -14.05 2.52
CA ALA A 166 -10.64 -14.05 3.04
C ALA A 166 -10.63 -14.62 4.45
N TYR A 167 -11.43 -14.05 5.36
CA TYR A 167 -11.73 -14.67 6.64
C TYR A 167 -13.22 -14.91 6.79
N ILE A 168 -13.54 -15.94 7.57
CA ILE A 168 -14.90 -16.29 7.95
C ILE A 168 -14.93 -16.42 9.46
N LYS A 169 -15.71 -15.57 10.12
CA LYS A 169 -15.84 -15.51 11.57
C LYS A 169 -17.27 -15.92 11.95
N PRO A 170 -17.47 -17.12 12.55
CA PRO A 170 -18.80 -17.60 12.94
C PRO A 170 -19.37 -16.87 14.18
N ASN A 171 -18.61 -15.97 14.81
CA ASN A 171 -19.04 -15.15 15.96
C ASN A 171 -19.69 -15.98 17.09
N ASN A 172 -18.96 -16.99 17.58
CA ASN A 172 -19.36 -17.91 18.65
C ASN A 172 -20.61 -18.76 18.35
N ARG A 173 -20.97 -18.93 17.07
CA ARG A 173 -22.01 -19.88 16.67
C ARG A 173 -21.42 -21.21 16.24
N SER A 174 -22.09 -22.28 16.66
CA SER A 174 -21.88 -23.60 16.08
C SER A 174 -22.58 -23.65 14.72
N LEU A 175 -21.83 -23.93 13.66
CA LEU A 175 -22.34 -24.11 12.31
C LEU A 175 -22.25 -25.59 11.95
N SER A 176 -23.35 -26.18 11.48
CA SER A 176 -23.41 -27.62 11.17
C SER A 176 -22.83 -27.96 9.79
N SER A 177 -22.95 -27.05 8.82
CA SER A 177 -22.37 -27.19 7.48
C SER A 177 -22.14 -25.81 6.88
N VAL A 178 -20.95 -25.57 6.34
CA VAL A 178 -20.57 -24.30 5.70
C VAL A 178 -19.92 -24.62 4.36
N THR A 179 -20.41 -24.01 3.30
CA THR A 179 -19.78 -24.05 1.97
C THR A 179 -19.24 -22.66 1.66
N VAL A 180 -17.97 -22.60 1.27
CA VAL A 180 -17.29 -21.37 0.89
C VAL A 180 -16.89 -21.48 -0.56
N THR A 181 -17.28 -20.50 -1.37
CA THR A 181 -16.92 -20.44 -2.79
C THR A 181 -16.22 -19.13 -3.10
N GLY A 182 -15.20 -19.19 -3.96
CA GLY A 182 -14.54 -18.03 -4.53
C GLY A 182 -14.64 -18.11 -6.05
N GLN A 183 -15.06 -17.02 -6.69
CA GLN A 183 -15.21 -16.95 -8.15
C GLN A 183 -14.59 -15.67 -8.69
N VAL A 184 -13.82 -15.79 -9.77
CA VAL A 184 -13.36 -14.65 -10.56
C VAL A 184 -14.51 -14.19 -11.45
N THR A 185 -15.14 -13.07 -11.11
CA THR A 185 -16.29 -12.52 -11.85
C THR A 185 -15.89 -11.64 -13.03
N SER A 186 -14.66 -11.12 -13.05
CA SER A 186 -14.08 -10.34 -14.14
C SER A 186 -12.58 -10.61 -14.26
N GLY A 187 -12.04 -10.58 -15.48
CA GLY A 187 -10.63 -10.86 -15.76
C GLY A 187 -10.28 -12.36 -15.84
N HIS A 188 -11.29 -13.24 -15.90
CA HIS A 188 -11.08 -14.68 -16.08
C HIS A 188 -10.45 -14.98 -17.45
N LYS A 189 -9.34 -15.72 -17.47
CA LYS A 189 -8.71 -16.21 -18.71
C LYS A 189 -9.20 -17.63 -19.02
N GLN A 190 -9.62 -17.89 -20.26
CA GLN A 190 -9.90 -19.27 -20.69
C GLN A 190 -8.63 -20.14 -20.54
N ASN A 191 -8.80 -21.40 -20.13
CA ASN A 191 -7.71 -22.34 -19.87
C ASN A 191 -6.71 -21.88 -18.80
N ALA A 192 -7.13 -21.03 -17.85
CA ALA A 192 -6.31 -20.73 -16.68
C ALA A 192 -6.11 -21.98 -15.82
N ASN A 193 -4.92 -22.09 -15.20
CA ASN A 193 -4.66 -23.11 -14.20
C ASN A 193 -5.61 -22.96 -13.01
N ASN A 194 -5.92 -24.07 -12.35
CA ASN A 194 -6.65 -24.05 -11.08
C ASN A 194 -5.90 -23.20 -10.05
N PRO A 195 -6.59 -22.40 -9.23
CA PRO A 195 -5.96 -21.63 -8.18
C PRO A 195 -5.41 -22.56 -7.09
N THR A 196 -4.32 -22.14 -6.44
CA THR A 196 -3.92 -22.74 -5.17
C THR A 196 -4.78 -22.14 -4.07
N VAL A 197 -5.50 -22.99 -3.34
CA VAL A 197 -6.30 -22.59 -2.18
C VAL A 197 -5.67 -23.22 -0.95
N LYS A 198 -5.42 -22.40 0.07
CA LYS A 198 -5.02 -22.86 1.40
C LYS A 198 -6.02 -22.37 2.43
N VAL A 199 -6.33 -23.22 3.40
CA VAL A 199 -7.25 -22.93 4.48
C VAL A 199 -6.49 -22.94 5.79
N TYR A 200 -6.65 -21.89 6.58
CA TYR A 200 -6.02 -21.77 7.89
C TYR A 200 -7.07 -21.59 8.97
N LYS A 201 -6.90 -22.31 10.07
CA LYS A 201 -7.65 -22.08 11.30
C LYS A 201 -6.91 -21.04 12.14
N HIS A 202 -7.60 -19.96 12.50
CA HIS A 202 -7.08 -18.99 13.45
C HIS A 202 -7.16 -19.56 14.87
N ILE A 203 -6.01 -19.84 15.47
CA ILE A 203 -5.86 -20.41 16.81
C ILE A 203 -5.34 -19.39 17.83
N GLY A 204 -4.95 -18.19 17.37
CA GLY A 204 -4.54 -17.09 18.23
C GLY A 204 -5.67 -16.58 19.13
N SER A 205 -5.31 -16.01 20.27
CA SER A 205 -6.26 -15.37 21.19
C SER A 205 -6.63 -13.94 20.80
N ASP A 206 -5.87 -13.34 19.87
CA ASP A 206 -6.12 -12.00 19.36
C ASP A 206 -7.27 -11.97 18.35
N GLU A 207 -7.78 -10.77 18.06
CA GLU A 207 -8.73 -10.61 16.96
C GLU A 207 -7.98 -10.55 15.63
N LEU A 208 -8.59 -11.11 14.59
CA LEU A 208 -8.12 -10.95 13.22
C LEU A 208 -7.97 -9.46 12.88
N ALA A 209 -6.92 -9.13 12.11
CA ALA A 209 -6.68 -7.76 11.67
C ALA A 209 -7.88 -7.22 10.87
N GLU A 210 -8.33 -6.01 11.21
CA GLU A 210 -9.34 -5.28 10.44
C GLU A 210 -8.84 -4.92 9.03
N SER A 211 -7.52 -4.83 8.85
CA SER A 211 -6.87 -4.69 7.54
C SER A 211 -6.93 -5.96 6.68
N VAL A 212 -7.51 -7.05 7.19
CA VAL A 212 -7.60 -8.37 6.55
C VAL A 212 -6.21 -8.95 6.22
N TYR A 213 -5.17 -8.53 6.96
CA TYR A 213 -3.85 -9.13 6.86
C TYR A 213 -3.75 -10.37 7.76
N ALA A 214 -3.09 -11.41 7.26
CA ALA A 214 -2.73 -12.58 8.04
C ALA A 214 -1.27 -12.95 7.77
N LYS A 215 -0.46 -13.02 8.84
CA LYS A 215 0.90 -13.55 8.79
C LYS A 215 0.83 -15.08 8.92
N LEU A 216 0.56 -15.75 7.81
CA LEU A 216 0.20 -17.19 7.78
C LEU A 216 1.31 -18.15 8.22
N ASP A 217 2.57 -17.70 8.24
CA ASP A 217 3.72 -18.46 8.75
C ASP A 217 3.87 -18.38 10.28
N ASP A 218 3.06 -17.55 10.95
CA ASP A 218 2.99 -17.51 12.41
C ASP A 218 2.16 -18.69 12.95
N ALA A 219 2.84 -19.81 13.20
CA ALA A 219 2.25 -21.04 13.72
C ALA A 219 1.61 -20.89 15.12
N SER A 220 1.85 -19.78 15.84
CA SER A 220 1.15 -19.49 17.09
C SER A 220 -0.26 -18.93 16.87
N LYS A 221 -0.54 -18.45 15.65
CA LYS A 221 -1.81 -17.81 15.28
C LYS A 221 -2.60 -18.56 14.23
N PHE A 222 -1.92 -19.24 13.30
CA PHE A 222 -2.55 -19.91 12.18
C PHE A 222 -2.07 -21.36 12.05
N GLU A 223 -3.04 -22.26 11.95
CA GLU A 223 -2.83 -23.70 11.67
C GLU A 223 -3.30 -23.99 10.24
N ASP A 224 -2.42 -24.49 9.37
CA ASP A 224 -2.78 -24.92 8.00
C ASP A 224 -3.63 -26.20 8.09
N VAL A 225 -4.84 -26.18 7.54
CA VAL A 225 -5.83 -27.27 7.57
C VAL A 225 -6.31 -27.63 6.16
N THR A 226 -5.52 -27.29 5.15
CA THR A 226 -5.81 -27.55 3.72
C THR A 226 -5.86 -29.04 3.40
#